data_AF-B5G830-F1
#
_entry.id   AF-B5G830-F1
#
_cell.length_a   1.000
_cell.length_b   1.000
_cell.length_c   1.000
_cell.angle_alpha   90.00
_cell.angle_beta   90.00
_cell.angle_gamma   90.00
#
_symmetry.space_group_name_H-M   'P 1'
#
loop_
_entity.id
_entity.type
_entity.pdbx_description
1 polymer ?
#
loop_
_entity_poly.entity_id
_entity_poly.type
_entity_poly.pdbx_seq_one_letter_code
_entity_poly.pdbx_strand_id
1 'polypeptide(L)'
;MQHPVLLDAYAAEAATGIKATTIRQWLRRGHLTHHGYDRYGRVLVDLREVQARQERAAATPPVTVGARSAYPHTDTEPPEGPRRHGRGPSSCHRTATPPSRRLHDFNNDPSSTHPLGDHEAHRARRRHLRTPSRGFRVQSRRRTRQ
;
A
#
# COMPACT_ATOMS: atom_id res chain seq x y z
N MET A 1 -18.48 4.35 27.21
CA MET A 1 -17.20 4.04 26.55
C MET A 1 -17.50 3.58 25.15
N GLN A 2 -17.04 4.29 24.12
CA GLN A 2 -17.28 3.87 22.74
C GLN A 2 -16.15 2.94 22.32
N HIS A 3 -16.49 1.72 21.93
CA HIS A 3 -15.53 0.73 21.48
C HIS A 3 -15.06 1.04 20.04
N PRO A 4 -13.77 0.85 19.72
CA PRO A 4 -13.26 1.04 18.37
C PRO A 4 -13.92 0.04 17.41
N VAL A 5 -14.35 0.51 16.24
CA VAL A 5 -14.94 -0.35 15.22
C VAL A 5 -13.83 -0.74 14.25
N LEU A 6 -13.18 -1.86 14.55
CA LEU A 6 -12.06 -2.37 13.77
C LEU A 6 -12.55 -3.15 12.56
N LEU A 7 -12.05 -2.78 11.39
CA LEU A 7 -12.43 -3.40 10.12
C LEU A 7 -11.27 -3.41 9.13
N ASP A 8 -11.35 -4.27 8.13
CA ASP A 8 -10.30 -4.37 7.12
C ASP A 8 -10.36 -3.20 6.13
N ALA A 9 -9.25 -2.93 5.42
CA ALA A 9 -9.15 -1.79 4.49
C ALA A 9 -10.19 -1.81 3.34
N TYR A 10 -10.68 -2.97 2.91
CA TYR A 10 -11.73 -3.06 1.88
C TYR A 10 -13.12 -2.83 2.48
N ALA A 11 -13.37 -3.34 3.69
CA ALA A 11 -14.57 -2.99 4.44
C ALA A 11 -14.63 -1.48 4.72
N ALA A 12 -13.50 -0.85 4.99
CA ALA A 12 -13.38 0.60 5.19
C ALA A 12 -13.72 1.37 3.91
N GLU A 13 -13.26 0.89 2.76
CA GLU A 13 -13.61 1.44 1.45
C GLU A 13 -15.10 1.36 1.18
N ALA A 14 -15.73 0.21 1.45
CA ALA A 14 -17.17 0.05 1.30
C ALA A 14 -17.98 0.99 2.22
N ALA A 15 -17.48 1.27 3.43
CA ALA A 15 -18.15 2.12 4.40
C ALA A 15 -17.95 3.63 4.15
N THR A 16 -16.77 4.05 3.68
CA THR A 16 -16.38 5.47 3.57
C THR A 16 -16.30 5.98 2.13
N GLY A 17 -16.24 5.08 1.15
CA GLY A 17 -15.95 5.41 -0.25
C GLY A 17 -14.47 5.74 -0.54
N ILE A 18 -13.60 5.69 0.47
CA ILE A 18 -12.16 5.95 0.29
C ILE A 18 -11.49 4.66 -0.18
N LYS A 19 -10.80 4.74 -1.33
CA LYS A 19 -10.07 3.59 -1.90
C LYS A 19 -9.16 2.92 -0.87
N ALA A 20 -9.19 1.58 -0.79
CA ALA A 20 -8.34 0.80 0.10
C ALA A 20 -6.84 1.08 -0.12
N THR A 21 -6.43 1.43 -1.35
CA THR A 21 -5.05 1.83 -1.66
C THR A 21 -4.63 3.10 -0.90
N THR A 22 -5.52 4.09 -0.82
CA THR A 22 -5.31 5.34 -0.07
C THR A 22 -5.21 5.05 1.42
N ILE A 23 -6.10 4.20 1.96
CA ILE A 23 -6.09 3.80 3.38
C ILE A 23 -4.78 3.11 3.74
N ARG A 24 -4.32 2.17 2.90
CA ARG A 24 -3.00 1.53 3.05
C ARG A 24 -1.86 2.52 2.99
N GLN A 25 -1.94 3.53 2.12
CA GLN A 25 -0.91 4.56 2.04
C GLN A 25 -0.88 5.43 3.30
N TRP A 26 -2.04 5.75 3.89
CA TRP A 26 -2.11 6.46 5.16
C TRP A 26 -1.51 5.65 6.31
N LEU A 27 -1.83 4.36 6.41
CA LEU A 27 -1.20 3.46 7.39
C LEU A 27 0.33 3.43 7.24
N ARG A 28 0.83 3.26 6.01
CA ARG A 28 2.28 3.25 5.73
C ARG A 28 2.97 4.57 6.10
N ARG A 29 2.25 5.68 6.06
CA ARG A 29 2.76 7.02 6.40
C ARG A 29 2.57 7.38 7.88
N GLY A 30 1.99 6.49 8.69
CA GLY A 30 1.70 6.76 10.10
C GLY A 30 0.58 7.79 10.31
N HIS A 31 -0.33 7.91 9.34
CA HIS A 31 -1.46 8.84 9.39
C HIS A 31 -2.72 8.24 10.03
N LEU A 32 -2.76 6.92 10.14
CA LEU A 32 -3.78 6.13 10.80
C LEU A 32 -3.10 5.13 11.71
N THR A 33 -3.80 4.71 12.76
CA THR A 33 -3.33 3.72 13.71
C THR A 33 -3.48 2.31 13.13
N HIS A 34 -2.41 1.52 13.21
CA HIS A 34 -2.41 0.13 12.77
C HIS A 34 -2.86 -0.79 13.90
N HIS A 35 -4.04 -1.40 13.78
CA HIS A 35 -4.61 -2.25 14.83
C HIS A 35 -4.24 -3.73 14.72
N GLY A 36 -3.37 -4.08 13.78
CA GLY A 36 -2.94 -5.46 13.53
C GLY A 36 -3.50 -6.00 12.23
N TYR A 37 -3.58 -7.33 12.16
CA TYR A 37 -4.03 -8.06 10.99
C TYR A 37 -5.16 -9.01 11.34
N ASP A 38 -6.07 -9.25 10.40
CA ASP A 38 -7.07 -10.30 10.53
C ASP A 38 -6.46 -11.69 10.29
N ARG A 39 -7.29 -12.74 10.45
CA ARG A 39 -6.90 -14.14 10.18
C ARG A 39 -6.42 -14.42 8.75
N TYR A 40 -6.69 -13.51 7.81
CA TYR A 40 -6.30 -13.59 6.41
C TYR A 40 -5.10 -12.67 6.08
N GLY A 41 -4.48 -12.04 7.08
CA GLY A 41 -3.36 -11.12 6.90
C GLY A 41 -3.77 -9.75 6.35
N ARG A 42 -5.05 -9.39 6.40
CA ARG A 42 -5.55 -8.06 5.99
C ARG A 42 -5.42 -7.09 7.15
N VAL A 43 -4.95 -5.89 6.87
CA VAL A 43 -4.75 -4.85 7.89
C VAL A 43 -6.07 -4.38 8.48
N LEU A 44 -6.10 -4.22 9.80
CA LEU A 44 -7.24 -3.72 10.56
C LEU A 44 -7.05 -2.23 10.90
N VAL A 45 -8.11 -1.45 10.66
CA VAL A 45 -8.17 0.00 10.90
C VAL A 45 -9.43 0.37 11.68
N ASP A 46 -9.38 1.42 12.48
CA ASP A 46 -10.57 1.99 13.12
C ASP A 46 -11.34 2.86 12.11
N LEU A 47 -12.61 2.53 11.87
CA LEU A 47 -13.49 3.27 10.98
C LEU A 47 -13.59 4.75 11.32
N ARG A 48 -13.59 5.09 12.62
CA ARG A 48 -13.79 6.45 13.09
C ARG A 48 -12.59 7.34 12.81
N GLU A 49 -11.39 6.77 12.89
CA GLU A 49 -10.16 7.49 12.57
C GLU A 49 -10.11 7.84 11.07
N VAL A 50 -10.56 6.92 10.21
CA VAL A 50 -10.68 7.14 8.77
C VAL A 50 -11.67 8.28 8.47
N GLN A 51 -12.85 8.28 9.10
CA GLN A 51 -13.86 9.33 8.94
C GLN A 51 -13.35 10.68 9.44
N ALA A 52 -12.80 10.73 10.65
CA ALA A 52 -12.25 11.97 11.22
C ALA A 52 -11.15 12.57 10.33
N ARG A 53 -10.34 11.73 9.68
CA ARG A 53 -9.33 12.20 8.72
C ARG A 53 -9.96 12.80 7.46
N GLN A 54 -11.00 12.16 6.93
CA GLN A 54 -11.72 12.68 5.77
C GLN A 54 -12.36 14.03 6.10
N GLU A 55 -12.97 14.15 7.27
CA GLU A 55 -13.55 15.40 7.78
C GLU A 55 -12.47 16.47 7.91
N ARG A 56 -11.28 16.17 8.46
CA ARG A 56 -10.16 17.13 8.51
C ARG A 56 -9.68 17.57 7.14
N ALA A 57 -9.66 16.66 6.16
CA ALA A 57 -9.29 16.98 4.79
C ALA A 57 -10.33 17.90 4.13
N ALA A 58 -11.62 17.69 4.41
CA ALA A 58 -12.72 18.52 3.92
C ALA A 58 -12.87 19.85 4.68
N ALA A 59 -12.54 19.86 5.97
CA ALA A 59 -12.62 21.02 6.85
C ALA A 59 -11.46 21.98 6.66
N THR A 60 -10.37 21.55 6.01
CA THR A 60 -9.43 22.49 5.43
C THR A 60 -10.22 23.26 4.37
N PRO A 61 -10.60 24.53 4.61
CA PRO A 61 -11.29 25.29 3.59
C PRO A 61 -10.38 25.24 2.35
N PRO A 62 -10.93 25.14 1.12
CA PRO A 62 -10.12 25.43 -0.03
C PRO A 62 -9.49 26.78 0.29
N VAL A 63 -8.16 26.81 0.45
CA VAL A 63 -7.45 28.07 0.34
C VAL A 63 -7.81 28.47 -1.07
N THR A 64 -8.83 29.31 -1.18
CA THR A 64 -9.03 30.15 -2.34
C THR A 64 -7.72 30.89 -2.37
N VAL A 65 -6.75 30.35 -3.10
CA VAL A 65 -5.54 31.04 -3.48
C VAL A 65 -6.11 32.16 -4.31
N GLY A 66 -6.50 33.23 -3.61
CA GLY A 66 -7.00 34.45 -4.18
C GLY A 66 -6.02 34.77 -5.28
N ALA A 67 -6.60 34.93 -6.47
CA ALA A 67 -5.98 35.47 -7.67
C ALA A 67 -4.47 35.59 -7.50
N ARG A 68 -3.70 34.68 -8.11
CA ARG A 68 -2.29 34.94 -8.34
C ARG A 68 -2.22 36.35 -8.92
N SER A 69 -1.86 37.28 -8.03
CA SER A 69 -1.22 38.52 -8.32
C SER A 69 -0.32 38.20 -9.49
N ALA A 70 -0.57 38.91 -10.58
CA ALA A 70 0.34 39.00 -11.69
C ALA A 70 1.76 38.93 -11.13
N TYR A 71 2.47 37.85 -11.43
CA TYR A 71 3.90 38.01 -11.58
C TYR A 71 3.99 38.97 -12.76
N PRO A 72 4.42 40.24 -12.60
CA PRO A 72 4.85 40.95 -13.78
C PRO A 72 5.95 40.07 -14.37
N HIS A 73 5.73 39.60 -15.60
CA HIS A 73 6.83 39.15 -16.43
C HIS A 73 7.77 40.35 -16.53
N THR A 74 8.79 40.41 -15.68
CA THR A 74 9.96 41.19 -16.00
C THR A 74 10.61 40.44 -17.13
N ASP A 75 10.40 40.94 -18.36
CA ASP A 75 11.24 40.67 -19.52
C ASP A 75 12.67 41.10 -19.17
N THR A 76 13.36 40.28 -18.40
CA THR A 76 14.82 40.33 -18.29
C THR A 76 15.30 39.26 -19.24
N GLU A 77 15.63 39.69 -20.45
CA GLU A 77 16.33 38.86 -21.41
C GLU A 77 17.55 38.21 -20.72
N PRO A 78 17.70 36.88 -20.78
CA PRO A 78 18.93 36.25 -20.35
C PRO A 78 20.05 36.70 -21.31
N PRO A 79 21.20 37.21 -20.82
CA PRO A 79 22.32 37.47 -21.69
C PRO A 79 22.77 36.15 -22.32
N GLU A 80 22.83 36.12 -23.65
CA GLU A 80 23.35 35.01 -24.43
C GLU A 80 24.78 34.67 -23.99
N GLY A 81 24.90 33.68 -23.10
CA GLY A 81 26.18 33.11 -22.71
C GLY A 81 26.70 32.15 -23.80
N PRO A 82 28.00 32.16 -24.12
CA PRO A 82 28.54 31.43 -25.26
C PRO A 82 28.42 29.91 -25.09
N ARG A 83 28.00 29.26 -26.17
CA ARG A 83 27.96 27.81 -26.38
C ARG A 83 29.31 27.17 -26.05
N ARG A 84 29.44 26.54 -24.88
CA ARG A 84 30.56 25.63 -24.60
C ARG A 84 30.27 24.26 -25.19
N HIS A 85 30.83 24.04 -26.38
CA HIS A 85 31.18 22.70 -26.85
C HIS A 85 32.20 22.09 -25.89
N GLY A 86 31.86 20.95 -25.31
CA GLY A 86 32.71 20.23 -24.36
C GLY A 86 32.27 18.79 -24.20
N ARG A 87 32.26 18.05 -25.31
CA ARG A 87 32.16 16.59 -25.31
C ARG A 87 33.47 16.04 -24.75
N GLY A 88 33.46 15.61 -23.49
CA GLY A 88 34.51 14.78 -22.91
C GLY A 88 33.93 13.42 -22.53
N PRO A 89 34.45 12.28 -23.02
CA PRO A 89 34.06 10.98 -22.52
C PRO A 89 34.73 10.75 -21.15
N SER A 90 33.98 10.98 -20.07
CA SER A 90 34.39 10.49 -18.75
C SER A 90 34.16 8.98 -18.70
N SER A 91 35.21 8.28 -19.09
CA SER A 91 35.48 6.92 -18.63
C SER A 91 35.59 6.91 -17.11
N CYS A 92 34.62 6.32 -16.41
CA CYS A 92 34.77 5.90 -15.02
C CYS A 92 34.48 4.41 -14.92
N HIS A 93 35.55 3.64 -15.06
CA HIS A 93 35.69 2.32 -14.48
C HIS A 93 35.44 2.44 -12.97
N ARG A 94 34.42 1.75 -12.44
CA ARG A 94 34.43 1.28 -11.05
C ARG A 94 33.54 0.06 -10.91
N THR A 95 34.11 -1.11 -11.19
CA THR A 95 33.71 -2.37 -10.57
C THR A 95 33.93 -2.24 -9.07
N ALA A 96 32.86 -1.96 -8.33
CA ALA A 96 32.83 -2.13 -6.89
C ALA A 96 31.84 -3.26 -6.59
N THR A 97 32.40 -4.43 -6.31
CA THR A 97 31.72 -5.58 -5.72
C THR A 97 30.92 -5.12 -4.49
N PRO A 98 29.61 -5.40 -4.39
CA PRO A 98 28.88 -5.15 -3.15
C PRO A 98 29.35 -6.15 -2.09
N PRO A 99 29.74 -5.71 -0.87
CA PRO A 99 29.92 -6.63 0.24
C PRO A 99 28.55 -7.18 0.63
N SER A 100 28.46 -8.51 0.67
CA SER A 100 27.38 -9.28 1.27
C SER A 100 27.03 -8.73 2.66
N ARG A 101 25.96 -7.93 2.75
CA ARG A 101 25.30 -7.60 4.01
C ARG A 101 24.10 -8.53 4.16
N ARG A 102 24.37 -9.76 4.57
CA ARG A 102 23.36 -10.70 5.08
C ARG A 102 22.96 -10.26 6.48
N LEU A 103 21.65 -10.14 6.65
CA LEU A 103 20.85 -10.28 7.87
C LEU A 103 21.46 -9.72 9.16
N HIS A 104 20.99 -8.53 9.53
CA HIS A 104 20.66 -8.34 10.93
C HIS A 104 19.48 -9.26 11.24
N ASP A 105 19.73 -10.28 12.04
CA ASP A 105 18.73 -10.98 12.83
C ASP A 105 18.01 -9.94 13.70
N PHE A 106 16.88 -9.45 13.20
CA PHE A 106 15.88 -8.83 14.05
C PHE A 106 15.22 -9.97 14.81
N ASN A 107 15.62 -10.08 16.09
CA ASN A 107 14.97 -10.84 17.14
C ASN A 107 13.45 -10.95 16.91
N ASN A 108 13.01 -12.14 16.51
CA ASN A 108 11.66 -12.59 16.69
C ASN A 108 11.77 -13.93 17.40
N ASP A 109 11.90 -13.85 18.72
CA ASP A 109 12.00 -14.98 19.62
C ASP A 109 10.57 -15.52 19.86
N PRO A 110 10.17 -16.68 19.33
CA PRO A 110 8.86 -17.27 19.61
C PRO A 110 8.89 -18.17 20.86
N SER A 111 9.96 -18.12 21.67
CA SER A 111 10.28 -19.12 22.69
C SER A 111 9.77 -18.78 24.09
N SER A 112 8.54 -18.29 24.21
CA SER A 112 7.85 -18.23 25.50
C SER A 112 6.41 -18.69 25.37
N THR A 113 6.25 -19.99 25.20
CA THR A 113 5.01 -20.69 25.54
C THR A 113 5.41 -21.93 26.31
N HIS A 114 5.21 -21.88 27.63
CA HIS A 114 5.31 -23.02 28.53
C HIS A 114 4.42 -24.18 28.03
N PRO A 115 4.95 -25.39 27.85
CA PRO A 115 4.12 -26.58 27.72
C PRO A 115 4.02 -27.27 29.08
N LEU A 116 2.85 -27.18 29.71
CA LEU A 116 2.40 -28.12 30.74
C LEU A 116 0.92 -28.40 30.47
N GLY A 117 0.63 -29.64 30.09
CA GLY A 117 -0.74 -30.10 29.89
C GLY A 117 -0.86 -31.17 28.83
N ASP A 118 -0.42 -32.38 29.17
CA ASP A 118 -0.84 -33.62 28.52
C ASP A 118 -2.37 -33.75 28.49
N HIS A 119 -2.87 -34.40 27.43
CA HIS A 119 -4.07 -35.25 27.32
C HIS A 119 -4.49 -35.25 25.83
N GLU A 120 -4.01 -36.20 25.03
CA GLU A 120 -4.65 -37.50 24.86
C GLU A 120 -6.06 -37.37 24.27
N ALA A 121 -6.19 -37.58 22.94
CA ALA A 121 -7.18 -38.51 22.36
C ALA A 121 -7.20 -38.46 20.84
N HIS A 122 -6.78 -39.58 20.26
CA HIS A 122 -7.23 -40.16 19.00
C HIS A 122 -8.63 -39.74 18.51
N ARG A 123 -8.75 -39.41 17.20
CA ARG A 123 -9.60 -40.19 16.27
C ARG A 123 -9.49 -39.79 14.79
N ALA A 124 -9.19 -40.82 13.99
CA ALA A 124 -9.72 -41.16 12.65
C ALA A 124 -9.73 -40.10 11.53
N ARG A 125 -8.90 -40.23 10.49
CA ARG A 125 -9.04 -41.09 9.29
C ARG A 125 -10.19 -40.72 8.33
N ARG A 126 -9.75 -40.40 7.09
CA ARG A 126 -10.40 -40.57 5.77
C ARG A 126 -11.60 -39.66 5.46
N ARG A 127 -11.56 -38.94 4.33
CA ARG A 127 -11.92 -39.41 2.99
C ARG A 127 -11.70 -38.32 1.94
N HIS A 128 -11.40 -38.81 0.73
CA HIS A 128 -11.34 -38.16 -0.57
C HIS A 128 -12.32 -37.00 -0.79
N LEU A 129 -11.91 -36.02 -1.59
CA LEU A 129 -12.55 -35.67 -2.88
C LEU A 129 -11.62 -34.74 -3.68
N ARG A 130 -10.95 -35.31 -4.69
CA ARG A 130 -10.42 -34.59 -5.85
C ARG A 130 -11.62 -34.09 -6.66
N THR A 131 -11.81 -32.78 -6.78
CA THR A 131 -12.71 -32.18 -7.78
C THR A 131 -11.91 -31.75 -9.01
N PRO A 132 -12.35 -32.07 -10.25
CA PRO A 132 -11.66 -31.69 -11.47
C PRO A 132 -11.89 -30.21 -11.84
N SER A 133 -10.81 -29.54 -12.26
CA SER A 133 -10.83 -28.22 -12.88
C SER A 133 -11.63 -28.25 -14.19
N ARG A 134 -12.81 -27.63 -14.17
CA ARG A 134 -13.69 -27.48 -15.33
C ARG A 134 -13.21 -26.29 -16.17
N GLY A 135 -12.51 -26.59 -17.27
CA GLY A 135 -12.17 -25.61 -18.30
C GLY A 135 -13.44 -25.13 -19.01
N PHE A 136 -13.77 -23.85 -18.87
CA PHE A 136 -14.75 -23.18 -19.72
C PHE A 136 -14.01 -22.36 -20.78
N ARG A 137 -13.97 -22.91 -21.99
CA ARG A 137 -13.50 -22.26 -23.21
C ARG A 137 -14.68 -21.44 -23.76
N VAL A 138 -14.63 -20.11 -23.64
CA VAL A 138 -15.61 -19.22 -24.28
C VAL A 138 -15.32 -19.19 -25.78
N GLN A 139 -16.19 -19.81 -26.58
CA GLN A 139 -16.21 -19.65 -28.03
C GLN A 139 -16.90 -18.33 -28.38
N SER A 140 -16.11 -17.41 -28.93
CA SER A 140 -16.55 -16.17 -29.55
C SER A 140 -17.27 -16.48 -30.88
N ARG A 141 -18.61 -16.42 -30.89
CA ARG A 141 -19.39 -16.38 -32.14
C ARG A 141 -19.49 -14.94 -32.63
N ARG A 142 -18.69 -14.62 -33.64
CA ARG A 142 -18.90 -13.48 -34.54
C ARG A 142 -20.24 -13.69 -35.27
N ARG A 143 -21.21 -12.81 -35.04
CA ARG A 143 -22.37 -12.66 -35.94
C ARG A 143 -22.03 -11.58 -36.96
N THR A 144 -21.83 -12.01 -38.19
CA THR A 144 -21.84 -11.17 -39.39
C THR A 144 -23.27 -10.70 -39.66
N ARG A 145 -23.39 -9.41 -39.95
CA ARG A 145 -24.57 -8.75 -40.54
C ARG A 145 -24.79 -9.29 -41.96
N GLN A 146 -26.05 -9.56 -42.31
CA GLN A 146 -26.67 -9.15 -43.57
C GLN A 146 -28.12 -8.76 -43.27
#